data_AF-A0A7Y4QUQ6-F1
#
_entry.id   AF-A0A7Y4QUQ6-F1
#
_cell.length_a   1.000
_cell.length_b   1.000
_cell.length_c   1.000
_cell.angle_alpha   90.00
_cell.angle_beta   90.00
_cell.angle_gamma   90.00
#
_symmetry.space_group_name_H-M   'P 1'
#
loop_
_entity.id
_entity.type
_entity.pdbx_description
1 polymer ?
#
loop_
_entity_poly.entity_id
_entity_poly.type
_entity_poly.pdbx_seq_one_letter_code
_entity_poly.pdbx_strand_id
1 'polypeptide(L)' 'MSEIKFIEDLVCPIGKHPLVQKGEYLECTNCGAKYRVDSGIPLLLI' A
#
# COMPACT_ATOMS: atom_id res chain seq x y z
N MET A 1 19.57 18.04 -9.80
CA MET A 1 18.89 16.95 -10.52
C MET A 1 17.76 16.48 -9.62
N SER A 2 16.55 16.97 -9.84
CA SER A 2 15.40 16.55 -9.05
C SER A 2 14.19 16.70 -9.95
N GLU A 3 13.68 15.58 -10.46
CA GLU A 3 12.25 15.47 -10.75
C GLU A 3 11.88 14.00 -10.86
N ILE A 4 11.72 13.37 -9.70
CA ILE A 4 10.88 12.18 -9.59
C ILE A 4 9.53 12.66 -9.09
N LYS A 5 8.50 12.56 -9.94
CA LYS A 5 7.12 12.87 -9.60
C LYS A 5 6.28 11.62 -9.86
N PHE A 6 6.12 10.81 -8.81
CA PHE A 6 5.19 9.70 -8.79
C PHE A 6 3.92 10.10 -8.06
N ILE A 7 2.78 10.01 -8.73
CA ILE A 7 1.45 9.94 -8.10
C ILE A 7 0.84 8.67 -8.69
N GLU A 8 1.17 7.54 -8.08
CA GLU A 8 0.67 6.23 -8.48
C GLU A 8 -0.31 5.70 -7.43
N ASP A 9 -1.17 4.79 -7.86
CA ASP A 9 -2.10 4.07 -6.99
C ASP A 9 -1.33 3.37 -5.86
N LEU A 10 -1.99 3.24 -4.71
CA LEU A 10 -1.41 2.56 -3.55
C LEU A 10 -1.26 1.06 -3.83
N VAL A 11 -0.03 0.61 -4.08
CA VAL A 11 0.27 -0.79 -4.44
C VAL A 11 1.00 -1.56 -3.34
N CYS A 12 0.81 -2.88 -3.34
CA CYS A 12 1.49 -3.82 -2.47
C CYS A 12 3.01 -3.74 -2.68
N PRO A 13 3.81 -3.51 -1.63
CA PRO A 13 5.25 -3.36 -1.77
C PRO A 13 5.95 -4.65 -2.24
N ILE A 14 5.35 -5.83 -2.01
CA ILE A 14 5.87 -7.15 -2.43
C ILE A 14 5.64 -7.40 -3.92
N GLY A 15 4.38 -7.35 -4.37
CA GLY A 15 3.97 -7.80 -5.70
C GLY A 15 3.49 -6.69 -6.63
N LYS A 16 3.46 -5.42 -6.18
CA LYS A 16 2.99 -4.25 -6.95
C LYS A 16 1.54 -4.34 -7.44
N HIS A 17 0.71 -5.16 -6.80
CA HIS A 17 -0.73 -5.25 -7.06
C HIS A 17 -1.52 -4.25 -6.20
N PRO A 18 -2.74 -3.85 -6.61
CA PRO A 18 -3.57 -2.92 -5.84
C PRO A 18 -3.84 -3.37 -4.40
N LEU A 19 -3.90 -2.40 -3.49
CA LEU A 19 -4.36 -2.58 -2.12
C LEU A 19 -5.82 -2.14 -1.97
N VAL A 20 -6.60 -2.88 -1.18
CA VAL A 20 -8.01 -2.55 -0.86
C VAL A 20 -8.14 -2.28 0.63
N GLN A 21 -8.79 -1.17 1.00
CA GLN A 21 -9.07 -0.84 2.39
C GLN A 21 -10.11 -1.79 2.98
N LYS A 22 -9.77 -2.39 4.13
CA LYS A 22 -10.62 -3.29 4.93
C LYS A 22 -10.51 -2.89 6.41
N GLY A 23 -11.42 -2.02 6.85
CA GLY A 23 -11.41 -1.50 8.23
C GLY A 23 -10.13 -0.71 8.50
N GLU A 24 -9.29 -1.20 9.42
CA GLU A 24 -8.01 -0.59 9.82
C GLU A 24 -6.78 -1.16 9.09
N TYR A 25 -6.99 -1.90 8.00
CA TYR A 25 -5.93 -2.53 7.24
C TYR A 25 -6.14 -2.33 5.74
N LEU A 26 -5.05 -2.39 4.99
CA LEU A 26 -5.02 -2.54 3.55
C LEU A 26 -4.66 -3.98 3.21
N GLU A 27 -5.43 -4.60 2.33
CA GLU A 27 -5.21 -5.98 1.90
C GLU A 27 -4.87 -6.03 0.41
N CYS A 28 -3.80 -6.74 0.07
CA CYS A 28 -3.39 -6.96 -1.31
C CYS A 28 -4.36 -7.89 -2.04
N THR A 29 -4.79 -7.50 -3.25
CA THR A 29 -5.73 -8.28 -4.06
C THR A 29 -5.14 -9.57 -4.64
N ASN A 30 -3.81 -9.72 -4.66
CA ASN A 30 -3.14 -10.91 -5.20
C ASN A 30 -2.57 -11.84 -4.12
N CYS A 31 -1.69 -11.34 -3.25
CA CYS A 31 -1.02 -12.18 -2.24
C CYS A 31 -1.74 -12.23 -0.89
N GLY A 32 -2.77 -11.41 -0.67
CA GLY A 32 -3.51 -11.35 0.60
C GLY A 32 -2.74 -10.74 1.77
N ALA A 33 -1.55 -10.16 1.53
CA ALA A 33 -0.79 -9.47 2.57
C ALA A 33 -1.61 -8.31 3.15
N LYS A 34 -1.56 -8.16 4.48
CA LYS A 34 -2.31 -7.16 5.24
C LYS A 34 -1.36 -6.14 5.85
N TYR A 35 -1.60 -4.87 5.58
CA TYR A 35 -0.83 -3.74 6.09
C TYR A 35 -1.70 -2.92 7.01
N ARG A 36 -1.23 -2.65 8.24
CA ARG A 36 -1.97 -1.79 9.19
C ARG A 36 -2.06 -0.37 8.67
N VAL A 37 -3.17 0.29 8.95
CA VAL A 37 -3.33 1.74 8.80
C VAL A 37 -3.40 2.33 10.20
N ASP A 38 -2.42 3.16 10.55
CA ASP A 38 -2.38 3.86 11.84
C ASP A 38 -2.54 5.36 11.60
N SER A 39 -3.54 5.97 12.22
CA SER A 39 -3.80 7.41 12.11
C SER A 39 -3.93 7.90 10.66
N GLY A 40 -4.48 7.03 9.78
CA GLY A 40 -4.63 7.29 8.35
C GLY A 40 -3.37 7.04 7.51
N ILE A 41 -2.27 6.60 8.12
CA ILE A 41 -1.00 6.31 7.46
C ILE A 41 -0.85 4.79 7.28
N PRO A 42 -0.77 4.28 6.04
CA PRO A 42 -0.55 2.87 5.81
C PRO A 42 0.91 2.49 6.09
N LEU A 43 1.10 1.48 6.94
CA LEU A 43 2.41 0.95 7.30
C LEU A 43 2.83 -0.13 6.28
N LEU A 44 3.36 0.33 5.14
CA LEU A 44 3.89 -0.53 4.05
C LEU A 44 5.35 -0.95 4.31
N LEU A 45 5.62 -1.44 5.51
CA LEU A 45 6.95 -1.89 5.92
C LEU A 45 7.17 -3.34 5.47
N ILE A 46 8.29 -3.60 4.79
CA ILE A 46 8.82 -4.93 4.48
C ILE A 46 10.25 -4.99 5.04
#